data_AF-A0AB35LFY5-F1
#
_entry.id   AF-A0AB35LFY5-F1
#
_cell.length_a   1.000
_cell.length_b   1.000
_cell.length_c   1.000
_cell.angle_alpha   90.00
_cell.angle_beta   90.00
_cell.angle_gamma   90.00
#
_symmetry.space_group_name_H-M   'P 1'
#
loop_
_entity.id
_entity.type
_entity.pdbx_description
1 polymer ?
#
loop_
_entity_poly.entity_id
_entity_poly.type
_entity_poly.pdbx_seq_one_letter_code
_entity_poly.pdbx_strand_id
1 'polypeptide(L)' 'MFRLTYATELLKDLGWDSVVLSDDRWQKMIAKKPRVTATPTFYVTASALTTGFSDDGKQIDSVEFWVLGDKAQFS' A
#
# COMPACT_ATOMS: atom_id res chain seq x y z
N MET A 1 17.98 8.64 2.73
CA MET A 1 17.55 7.24 2.51
C MET A 1 16.09 7.18 2.89
N PHE A 2 15.24 6.66 2.00
CA PHE A 2 13.89 7.17 1.80
C PHE A 2 12.83 6.52 2.72
N ARG A 3 11.92 7.36 3.24
CA ARG A 3 10.70 7.02 4.02
C ARG A 3 9.88 5.86 3.46
N LEU A 4 10.03 5.57 2.16
CA LEU A 4 9.32 4.53 1.43
C LEU A 4 9.78 3.10 1.77
N THR A 5 11.06 2.91 2.08
CA THR A 5 11.65 1.57 2.24
C THR A 5 11.17 0.90 3.52
N TYR A 6 11.10 1.64 4.62
CA TYR A 6 10.68 1.07 5.90
C TYR A 6 9.21 0.68 5.92
N ALA A 7 8.33 1.54 5.41
CA ALA A 7 6.89 1.24 5.36
C ALA A 7 6.59 0.03 4.46
N THR A 8 7.36 -0.20 3.39
CA THR A 8 7.19 -1.39 2.54
C THR A 8 7.77 -2.65 3.16
N GLU A 9 8.87 -2.56 3.91
CA GLU A 9 9.43 -3.71 4.63
C GLU A 9 8.51 -4.18 5.76
N LEU A 10 7.94 -3.25 6.53
CA LEU A 10 7.05 -3.57 7.64
C LEU A 10 5.77 -4.28 7.19
N LEU A 11 5.29 -3.97 5.98
CA LEU A 11 4.10 -4.61 5.42
C LEU A 11 4.42 -5.94 4.72
N LYS A 12 5.64 -6.12 4.20
CA LYS A 12 6.13 -7.43 3.72
C LYS A 12 6.24 -8.44 4.86
N ASP A 13 6.54 -7.99 6.08
CA ASP A 13 6.60 -8.83 7.28
C ASP A 13 5.24 -9.49 7.61
N LEU A 14 4.12 -8.90 7.15
CA LEU A 14 2.79 -9.48 7.26
C LEU A 14 2.49 -10.58 6.23
N GLY A 15 3.42 -10.87 5.31
CA GLY A 15 3.29 -11.92 4.29
C GLY A 15 2.52 -11.50 3.04
N TRP A 16 2.24 -10.21 2.87
CA TRP A 16 1.47 -9.67 1.75
C TRP A 16 2.38 -8.92 0.78
N ASP A 17 2.05 -8.96 -0.51
CA ASP A 17 2.81 -8.22 -1.52
C ASP A 17 2.42 -6.74 -1.49
N SER A 18 3.42 -5.87 -1.49
CA SER A 18 3.27 -4.43 -1.26
C SER A 18 3.64 -3.65 -2.52
N VAL A 19 2.72 -2.85 -3.04
CA VAL A 19 3.02 -1.98 -4.19
C VAL A 19 2.76 -0.52 -3.83
N VAL A 20 3.83 0.26 -3.79
CA VAL A 20 3.74 1.71 -3.62
C VAL A 20 3.56 2.37 -4.97
N LEU A 21 2.54 3.21 -5.08
CA LEU A 21 2.20 3.94 -6.29
C LEU A 21 2.22 5.44 -6.05
N SER A 22 2.54 6.19 -7.09
CA SER A 22 2.19 7.61 -7.11
C SER A 22 0.68 7.77 -7.31
N ASP A 23 0.11 8.88 -6.84
CA ASP A 23 -1.31 9.19 -6.97
C ASP A 23 -1.79 9.17 -8.43
N ASP A 24 -0.95 9.62 -9.38
CA ASP A 24 -1.26 9.52 -10.83
C ASP A 24 -1.35 8.06 -11.31
N ARG A 25 -0.42 7.20 -10.85
CA ARG A 25 -0.38 5.79 -11.24
C ARG A 25 -1.53 5.02 -10.59
N TRP A 26 -1.93 5.44 -9.39
CA TRP A 26 -3.11 4.98 -8.67
C TRP A 26 -4.41 5.23 -9.46
N GLN A 27 -4.63 6.47 -9.91
CA GLN A 27 -5.78 6.83 -10.73
C GLN A 27 -5.85 6.02 -12.03
N LYS A 28 -4.71 5.85 -12.70
CA LYS A 28 -4.60 5.03 -13.92
C LYS A 28 -4.90 3.55 -13.66
N MET A 29 -4.53 3.03 -12.49
CA MET A 29 -4.79 1.66 -12.09
C MET A 29 -6.28 1.42 -11.83
N ILE A 30 -6.93 2.27 -11.01
CA ILE A 30 -8.36 2.17 -10.75
C ILE A 30 -9.15 2.29 -12.06
N ALA A 31 -8.77 3.23 -12.93
CA ALA A 31 -9.40 3.41 -14.23
C ALA A 31 -9.31 2.15 -15.12
N LYS A 32 -8.23 1.36 -14.99
CA LYS A 32 -8.03 0.11 -15.74
C LYS A 32 -8.74 -1.11 -15.15
N LYS A 33 -9.38 -0.98 -13.98
CA LYS A 33 -9.98 -2.09 -13.20
C LYS A 33 -8.99 -3.25 -13.01
N PRO A 34 -8.21 -3.23 -11.92
CA PRO A 34 -7.20 -4.25 -11.68
C PRO A 34 -7.86 -5.64 -11.58
N ARG A 35 -7.26 -6.64 -12.25
CA ARG A 35 -7.73 -8.03 -12.22
C ARG A 35 -7.20 -8.70 -10.96
N VAL A 36 -8.07 -9.37 -10.21
CA VAL A 36 -7.68 -10.15 -9.03
C VAL A 36 -6.57 -11.13 -9.41
N THR A 37 -5.40 -10.96 -8.81
CA THR A 37 -4.24 -11.84 -8.97
C THR A 37 -4.28 -12.97 -7.96
N ALA A 38 -3.55 -14.07 -8.23
CA ALA A 38 -3.48 -15.23 -7.34
C ALA A 38 -2.90 -14.89 -5.95
N THR A 39 -2.01 -13.89 -5.88
CA THR A 39 -1.48 -13.35 -4.63
C THR A 39 -2.26 -12.10 -4.24
N PRO A 40 -2.84 -12.03 -3.02
CA PRO A 40 -3.39 -10.78 -2.49
C PRO A 40 -2.30 -9.72 -2.46
N THR A 41 -2.59 -8.57 -3.08
CA THR A 41 -1.67 -7.44 -3.13
C THR A 41 -2.37 -6.23 -2.56
N PHE A 42 -1.73 -5.53 -1.65
CA PHE A 42 -2.20 -4.22 -1.24
C PHE A 42 -1.39 -3.13 -1.92
N TYR A 43 -2.11 -2.07 -2.25
CA TYR A 43 -1.60 -0.89 -2.92
C TYR A 43 -1.74 0.29 -1.98
N VAL A 44 -0.68 1.08 -1.89
CA VAL A 44 -0.66 2.29 -1.06
C VAL A 44 -0.06 3.42 -1.88
N THR A 45 -0.59 4.62 -1.74
CA THR A 45 -0.01 5.78 -2.39
C THR A 45 1.19 6.29 -1.60
N ALA A 46 2.20 6.81 -2.30
CA ALA A 46 3.34 7.46 -1.66
C ALA A 46 2.90 8.66 -0.80
N SER A 47 1.84 9.35 -1.21
CA SER A 47 1.20 10.42 -0.43
C SER A 47 0.64 9.91 0.90
N ALA A 48 -0.12 8.80 0.89
CA ALA A 48 -0.67 8.19 2.12
C ALA A 48 0.44 7.72 3.06
N LEU A 49 1.52 7.15 2.54
CA LEU A 49 2.69 6.81 3.35
C LEU A 49 3.39 8.05 3.93
N THR A 50 3.48 9.13 3.15
CA THR A 50 4.13 10.37 3.60
C THR A 50 3.31 11.07 4.69
N THR A 51 1.99 11.00 4.62
CA THR A 51 1.10 11.55 5.65
C THR A 51 1.02 10.64 6.87
N GLY A 52 0.95 9.32 6.66
CA GLY A 52 0.72 8.35 7.72
C GLY A 52 1.96 7.93 8.50
N PHE A 53 3.17 8.22 8.02
CA PHE A 53 4.42 7.87 8.70
C PHE A 53 5.32 9.09 8.94
N SER A 54 5.97 9.10 10.10
CA SER A 54 7.00 10.08 10.44
C SER A 54 8.33 9.77 9.73
N ASP A 55 9.26 10.72 9.82
CA ASP A 55 10.63 10.59 9.28
C ASP A 55 11.41 9.43 9.90
N ASP A 56 11.04 9.04 11.13
CA ASP A 56 11.55 7.88 11.88
C ASP A 56 10.83 6.57 11.53
N GLY A 57 9.90 6.58 10.56
CA GLY A 57 9.16 5.39 10.13
C GLY A 57 8.08 4.94 11.13
N LYS A 58 7.71 5.77 12.11
CA LYS A 58 6.59 5.47 13.01
C LYS A 58 5.29 5.88 12.36
N GLN A 59 4.28 5.02 12.45
CA GLN A 59 2.93 5.38 12.02
C GLN A 59 2.38 6.48 12.94
N ILE A 60 2.01 7.61 12.35
CA ILE A 60 1.46 8.79 13.04
C ILE A 60 0.01 9.07 12.64
N ASP A 61 -0.45 8.50 11.52
CA ASP A 61 -1.82 8.65 11.05
C ASP A 61 -2.32 7.36 10.38
N SER A 62 -3.62 7.30 10.12
CA SER A 62 -4.24 6.24 9.33
C SER A 62 -3.74 6.30 7.89
N VAL A 63 -3.28 5.16 7.37
CA VAL A 63 -2.81 5.03 5.99
C VAL A 63 -3.92 4.39 5.19
N GLU A 64 -4.48 5.13 4.24
CA GLU A 64 -5.40 4.53 3.29
C GLU A 64 -4.64 3.59 2.35
N PHE A 65 -5.06 2.32 2.34
CA PHE A 65 -4.55 1.32 1.41
C PHE A 65 -5.71 0.61 0.74
N TRP A 66 -5.40 -0.02 -0.38
CA TRP A 66 -6.38 -0.74 -1.17
C TRP A 66 -5.93 -2.16 -1.37
N VAL A 67 -6.86 -3.09 -1.22
CA VAL A 67 -6.58 -4.51 -1.37
C VAL A 67 -7.13 -4.99 -2.70
N LEU A 68 -6.28 -5.67 -3.44
CA LEU A 68 -6.67 -6.48 -4.58
C LEU A 68 -6.51 -7.96 -4.21
N GLY A 69 -7.64 -8.60 -3.95
CA GLY A 69 -7.68 -9.95 -3.42
C GLY A 69 -9.04 -10.23 -2.79
N ASP A 70 -9.14 -11.36 -2.10
CA ASP A 70 -10.34 -11.72 -1.37
C ASP A 70 -10.44 -10.90 -0.07
N LYS A 71 -11.44 -10.01 0.00
CA LYS A 71 -11.73 -9.20 1.19
C LYS A 71 -12.15 -10.05 2.39
N ALA A 72 -12.57 -11.31 2.17
CA ALA A 72 -12.94 -12.23 3.24
C ALA A 72 -11.76 -12.57 4.18
N GLN A 73 -10.52 -12.31 3.79
CA GLN A 73 -9.34 -12.51 4.64
C GLN A 73 -9.15 -11.42 5.71
N PHE A 74 -9.94 -10.34 5.66
CA PHE A 74 -9.92 -9.24 6.64
C PHE A 74 -11.25 -9.10 7.41
N SER A 75 -12.17 -10.07 7.25
CA SER A 75 -13.44 -10.14 7.97
C SER A 75 -13.29 -10.74 9.36
#